data_AF-A0A2P4Z197-F1
#
_entry.id   AF-A0A2P4Z197-F1
#
_cell.length_a   1.000
_cell.length_b   1.000
_cell.length_c   1.000
_cell.angle_alpha   90.00
_cell.angle_beta   90.00
_cell.angle_gamma   90.00
#
_symmetry.space_group_name_H-M   'P 1'
#
loop_
_entity.id
_entity.type
_entity.pdbx_description
1 polymer ?
#
loop_
_entity_poly.entity_id
_entity_poly.type
_entity_poly.pdbx_seq_one_letter_code
_entity_poly.pdbx_strand_id
1 'polypeptide(L)'
;MTNLVRKMLYSLILAITLLYANTNYITNNHIFAQLSLLTIQLSASSSHHDSIALSNLSLEQKYRNCLGDLQTLKQSLEAAILELNTCKAEEESINSRYERKSKVCDLLKDDYSKYCKSHNFKSPAFDKELCKTLLERIKECLKQKSSIGNELGKKTKECTELQRKVDKRTSLYNKMDKKCSTIERELFKHRSQTSIRVVTQEDVMEKPVSALSEADVQSLMEVIQETRRSLQVCLEELNELSQRLVEKTDKMYGISEQITDALGGAISTKTKKKNKHKKKINGLEKDLKGLDEEKRGAMKLQFSKENECRNLQSKLRQAEERLKLAESRPTIPEDQGSRRGCFDRFTAFVSRTYRRITSRLRTRVTGRFSRNSRRRRSQTRF
;
A
#
# COMPACT_ATOMS: atom_id res chain seq x y z
N MET A 1 -21.04 -45.92 16.72
CA MET A 1 -20.45 -45.24 15.54
C MET A 1 -20.26 -43.73 15.78
N THR A 2 -19.41 -43.31 16.71
CA THR A 2 -19.26 -41.87 17.02
C THR A 2 -17.80 -41.41 17.17
N ASN A 3 -16.90 -42.29 17.59
CA ASN A 3 -15.48 -41.95 17.74
C ASN A 3 -14.65 -42.07 16.44
N LEU A 4 -15.00 -42.99 15.54
CA LEU A 4 -14.25 -43.20 14.30
C LEU A 4 -14.45 -42.02 13.33
N VAL A 5 -15.71 -41.58 13.17
CA VAL A 5 -16.07 -40.44 12.31
C VAL A 5 -15.43 -39.15 12.81
N ARG A 6 -15.37 -38.94 14.13
CA ARG A 6 -14.75 -37.76 14.72
C ARG A 6 -13.22 -37.72 14.48
N LYS A 7 -12.54 -38.87 14.61
CA LYS A 7 -11.10 -38.97 14.31
C LYS A 7 -10.79 -38.77 12.82
N MET A 8 -11.67 -39.23 11.93
CA MET A 8 -11.55 -38.99 10.49
C MET A 8 -11.76 -37.51 10.15
N LEU A 9 -12.69 -36.83 10.83
CA LEU A 9 -12.95 -35.41 10.59
C LEU A 9 -11.79 -34.52 11.09
N TYR A 10 -11.21 -34.84 12.25
CA TYR A 10 -10.04 -34.11 12.75
C TYR A 10 -8.79 -34.33 11.89
N SER A 11 -8.57 -35.53 11.38
CA SER A 11 -7.45 -35.79 10.47
C SER A 11 -7.62 -35.09 9.12
N LEU A 12 -8.85 -34.99 8.61
CA LEU A 12 -9.15 -34.23 7.40
C LEU A 12 -8.90 -32.73 7.59
N ILE A 13 -9.34 -32.16 8.71
CA ILE A 13 -9.12 -30.73 9.03
C ILE A 13 -7.62 -30.45 9.18
N LEU A 14 -6.88 -31.34 9.85
CA LEU A 14 -5.42 -31.22 10.02
C LEU A 14 -4.69 -31.32 8.68
N ALA A 15 -5.13 -32.20 7.78
CA ALA A 15 -4.56 -32.32 6.44
C ALA A 15 -4.80 -31.06 5.60
N ILE A 16 -6.00 -30.48 5.70
CA ILE A 16 -6.35 -29.23 4.99
C ILE A 16 -5.54 -28.05 5.54
N THR A 17 -5.38 -27.92 6.87
CA THR A 17 -4.56 -26.84 7.44
C THR A 17 -3.09 -26.99 7.12
N LEU A 18 -2.56 -28.22 7.11
CA LEU A 18 -1.18 -28.49 6.67
C LEU A 18 -1.00 -28.20 5.18
N LEU A 19 -1.94 -28.57 4.31
CA LEU A 19 -1.92 -28.22 2.89
C LEU A 19 -1.95 -26.70 2.68
N TYR A 20 -2.79 -25.98 3.43
CA TYR A 20 -2.91 -24.52 3.33
C TYR A 20 -1.68 -23.78 3.87
N ALA A 21 -1.04 -24.31 4.93
CA ALA A 21 0.21 -23.79 5.44
C ALA A 21 1.38 -24.05 4.47
N ASN A 22 1.41 -25.22 3.84
CA ASN A 22 2.49 -25.60 2.93
C ASN A 22 2.38 -24.88 1.57
N THR A 23 1.17 -24.66 1.04
CA THR A 23 0.98 -23.83 -0.17
C THR A 23 1.35 -22.38 0.08
N ASN A 24 0.98 -21.79 1.22
CA ASN A 24 1.41 -20.44 1.60
C ASN A 24 2.92 -20.33 1.87
N TYR A 25 3.55 -21.39 2.38
CA TYR A 25 5.00 -21.43 2.58
C TYR A 25 5.75 -21.50 1.24
N ILE A 26 5.27 -22.32 0.30
CA ILE A 26 5.87 -22.46 -1.03
C ILE A 26 5.66 -21.19 -1.87
N THR A 27 4.48 -20.57 -1.86
CA THR A 27 4.24 -19.31 -2.59
C THR A 27 5.03 -18.15 -1.99
N ASN A 28 5.10 -18.02 -0.66
CA ASN A 28 5.90 -16.98 -0.02
C ASN A 28 7.39 -17.16 -0.24
N ASN A 29 7.92 -18.39 -0.21
CA ASN A 29 9.33 -18.65 -0.52
C ASN A 29 9.68 -18.44 -2.00
N HIS A 30 8.77 -18.75 -2.92
CA HIS A 30 8.99 -18.49 -4.34
C HIS A 30 8.99 -16.98 -4.65
N ILE A 31 8.11 -16.22 -3.98
CA ILE A 31 8.09 -14.75 -4.04
C ILE A 31 9.35 -14.17 -3.39
N PHE A 32 9.80 -14.68 -2.24
CA PHE A 32 11.05 -14.24 -1.59
C PHE A 32 12.31 -14.60 -2.39
N ALA A 33 12.35 -15.76 -3.05
CA ALA A 33 13.45 -16.17 -3.92
C ALA A 33 13.51 -15.31 -5.19
N GLN A 34 12.37 -14.93 -5.76
CA GLN A 34 12.32 -14.00 -6.90
C GLN A 34 12.65 -12.56 -6.49
N LEU A 35 12.20 -12.09 -5.32
CA LEU A 35 12.57 -10.79 -4.77
C LEU A 35 14.07 -10.71 -4.45
N SER A 36 14.66 -11.77 -3.88
CA SER A 36 16.11 -11.81 -3.59
C SER A 36 16.96 -11.87 -4.87
N LEU A 37 16.53 -12.59 -5.91
CA LEU A 37 17.18 -12.58 -7.22
C LEU A 37 17.10 -11.20 -7.90
N LEU A 38 15.97 -10.50 -7.81
CA LEU A 38 15.83 -9.11 -8.26
C LEU A 38 16.69 -8.15 -7.43
N THR A 39 16.80 -8.37 -6.12
CA THR A 39 17.63 -7.55 -5.22
C THR A 39 19.12 -7.75 -5.49
N ILE A 40 19.55 -8.96 -5.87
CA ILE A 40 20.94 -9.27 -6.26
C ILE A 40 21.27 -8.67 -7.64
N GLN A 41 20.34 -8.68 -8.60
CA GLN A 41 20.53 -8.00 -9.89
C GLN A 41 20.61 -6.46 -9.75
N LEU A 42 19.85 -5.88 -8.83
CA LEU A 42 19.91 -4.44 -8.52
C LEU A 42 21.16 -4.03 -7.74
N SER A 43 21.71 -4.91 -6.89
CA SER A 43 22.94 -4.63 -6.14
C SER A 43 24.22 -4.87 -6.93
N ALA A 44 24.20 -5.77 -7.92
CA ALA A 44 25.27 -5.95 -8.91
C ALA A 44 25.42 -4.78 -9.90
N SER A 45 24.42 -3.90 -9.98
CA SER A 45 24.43 -2.71 -10.87
C SER A 45 24.94 -1.43 -10.19
N SER A 46 25.59 -1.54 -9.02
CA SER A 46 25.98 -0.37 -8.20
C SER A 46 27.36 0.22 -8.49
N SER A 47 28.05 -0.21 -9.55
CA SER A 47 29.28 0.45 -10.01
C SER A 47 29.09 1.04 -11.39
N HIS A 48 28.96 2.37 -11.41
CA HIS A 48 28.99 3.28 -12.55
C HIS A 48 27.70 3.58 -13.32
N HIS A 49 27.46 4.89 -13.34
CA HIS A 49 26.77 5.71 -14.33
C HIS A 49 25.25 5.91 -14.27
N ASP A 50 24.96 7.19 -14.08
CA ASP A 50 23.96 7.99 -14.77
C ASP A 50 22.50 7.76 -14.39
N SER A 51 21.92 8.88 -13.96
CA SER A 51 20.51 9.19 -14.07
C SER A 51 19.94 8.62 -15.37
N ILE A 52 19.35 7.44 -15.30
CA ILE A 52 18.40 6.99 -16.31
C ILE A 52 17.29 8.03 -16.25
N ALA A 53 17.25 8.89 -17.27
CA ALA A 53 16.24 9.92 -17.39
C ALA A 53 14.85 9.26 -17.39
N LEU A 54 14.16 9.31 -16.25
CA LEU A 54 12.78 8.87 -16.03
C LEU A 54 11.75 9.75 -16.77
N SER A 55 12.17 10.47 -17.82
CA SER A 55 11.36 11.45 -18.55
C SER A 55 10.18 10.82 -19.30
N ASN A 56 10.22 9.51 -19.57
CA ASN A 56 9.17 8.81 -20.33
C ASN A 56 8.24 7.92 -19.49
N LEU A 57 8.33 7.92 -18.15
CA LEU A 57 7.39 7.16 -17.32
C LEU A 57 6.06 7.89 -17.15
N SER A 58 4.96 7.12 -17.22
CA SER A 58 3.63 7.61 -16.84
C SER A 58 3.63 8.04 -15.36
N LEU A 59 2.73 8.95 -15.02
CA LEU A 59 2.62 9.46 -13.65
C LEU A 59 2.31 8.34 -12.64
N GLU A 60 1.56 7.32 -13.06
CA GLU A 60 1.26 6.12 -12.27
C GLU A 60 2.51 5.27 -12.02
N GLN A 61 3.35 5.10 -13.04
CA GLN A 61 4.57 4.31 -12.89
C GLN A 61 5.61 5.05 -12.03
N LYS A 62 5.67 6.39 -12.12
CA LYS A 62 6.46 7.22 -11.20
C LYS A 62 6.00 7.06 -9.75
N TYR A 63 4.69 6.95 -9.53
CA TYR A 63 4.13 6.73 -8.20
C TYR A 63 4.46 5.35 -7.64
N ARG A 64 4.31 4.28 -8.43
CA ARG A 64 4.69 2.91 -8.02
C ARG A 64 6.18 2.80 -7.68
N ASN A 65 7.04 3.39 -8.50
CA ASN A 65 8.48 3.40 -8.22
C ASN A 65 8.78 4.15 -6.91
N CYS A 66 8.11 5.28 -6.67
CA CYS A 66 8.25 6.04 -5.43
C CYS A 66 7.82 5.23 -4.19
N LEU A 67 6.74 4.45 -4.32
CA LEU A 67 6.27 3.55 -3.27
C LEU A 67 7.32 2.46 -2.95
N GLY A 68 7.86 1.82 -3.98
CA GLY A 68 8.93 0.82 -3.84
C GLY A 68 10.18 1.37 -3.15
N ASP A 69 10.65 2.54 -3.56
CA ASP A 69 11.78 3.23 -2.93
C ASP A 69 11.51 3.54 -1.44
N LEU A 70 10.28 3.98 -1.14
CA LEU A 70 9.87 4.33 0.21
C LEU A 70 9.80 3.10 1.12
N GLN A 71 9.32 1.97 0.61
CA GLN A 71 9.28 0.70 1.33
C GLN A 71 10.69 0.16 1.60
N THR A 72 11.60 0.29 0.63
CA THR A 72 13.02 -0.10 0.78
C THR A 72 13.70 0.76 1.85
N LEU A 73 13.45 2.08 1.84
CA LEU A 73 13.96 2.98 2.86
C LEU A 73 13.38 2.71 4.24
N LYS A 74 12.10 2.31 4.32
CA LYS A 74 11.45 1.93 5.58
C LYS A 74 12.12 0.71 6.21
N GLN A 75 12.29 -0.37 5.46
CA GLN A 75 12.98 -1.58 5.94
C GLN A 75 14.42 -1.28 6.37
N SER A 76 15.13 -0.47 5.58
CA SER A 76 16.48 -0.02 5.91
C SER A 76 16.52 0.81 7.20
N LEU A 77 15.54 1.68 7.42
CA LEU A 77 15.45 2.48 8.63
C LEU A 77 15.13 1.61 9.86
N GLU A 78 14.19 0.68 9.75
CA GLU A 78 13.83 -0.28 10.80
C GLU A 78 15.04 -1.11 11.25
N ALA A 79 15.83 -1.62 10.30
CA ALA A 79 17.06 -2.34 10.59
C ALA A 79 18.08 -1.48 11.37
N ALA A 80 18.29 -0.22 10.96
CA ALA A 80 19.21 0.68 11.67
C ALA A 80 18.72 1.04 13.09
N ILE A 81 17.41 1.16 13.29
CA ILE A 81 16.83 1.40 14.62
C ILE A 81 17.08 0.18 15.53
N LEU A 82 16.95 -1.03 15.00
CA LEU A 82 17.23 -2.26 15.75
C LEU A 82 18.70 -2.37 16.17
N GLU A 83 19.63 -2.06 15.26
CA GLU A 83 21.07 -1.97 15.57
C GLU A 83 21.38 -0.91 16.65
N LEU A 84 20.72 0.24 16.58
CA LEU A 84 20.88 1.29 17.60
C LEU A 84 20.35 0.84 18.98
N ASN A 85 19.19 0.18 19.01
CA ASN A 85 18.58 -0.28 20.25
C ASN A 85 19.42 -1.35 20.94
N THR A 86 19.98 -2.28 20.16
CA THR A 86 20.92 -3.29 20.68
C THR A 86 22.19 -2.64 21.23
N CYS A 87 22.77 -1.66 20.51
CA CYS A 87 23.91 -0.89 21.01
C CYS A 87 23.62 -0.18 22.33
N LYS A 88 22.47 0.51 22.44
CA LYS A 88 22.09 1.21 23.67
C LYS A 88 21.90 0.26 24.86
N ALA A 89 21.35 -0.93 24.63
CA ALA A 89 21.21 -1.94 25.68
C ALA A 89 22.59 -2.43 26.18
N GLU A 90 23.56 -2.63 25.29
CA GLU A 90 24.94 -2.95 25.67
C GLU A 90 25.61 -1.81 26.45
N GLU A 91 25.46 -0.57 25.97
CA GLU A 91 25.96 0.63 26.65
C GLU A 91 25.42 0.75 28.07
N GLU A 92 24.12 0.53 28.27
CA GLU A 92 23.48 0.57 29.59
C GLU A 92 24.00 -0.53 30.52
N SER A 93 24.22 -1.74 29.99
CA SER A 93 24.83 -2.85 30.74
C SER A 93 26.26 -2.52 31.19
N ILE A 94 27.09 -1.95 30.32
CA ILE A 94 28.45 -1.51 30.65
C ILE A 94 28.40 -0.38 31.69
N ASN A 95 27.51 0.59 31.52
CA ASN A 95 27.35 1.70 32.44
C ASN A 95 26.95 1.21 33.85
N SER A 96 26.05 0.23 33.94
CA SER A 96 25.69 -0.40 35.22
C SER A 96 26.90 -1.09 35.88
N ARG A 97 27.73 -1.79 35.10
CA ARG A 97 28.99 -2.39 35.60
C ARG A 97 29.97 -1.31 36.08
N TYR A 98 30.10 -0.21 35.34
CA TYR A 98 30.96 0.92 35.70
C TYR A 98 30.52 1.56 37.03
N GLU A 99 29.23 1.85 37.18
CA GLU A 99 28.65 2.45 38.39
C GLU A 99 28.85 1.55 39.63
N ARG A 100 28.56 0.24 39.49
CA ARG A 100 28.83 -0.73 40.57
C ARG A 100 30.29 -0.73 40.96
N LYS A 101 31.21 -0.73 39.97
CA LYS A 101 32.65 -0.71 40.24
C LYS A 101 33.09 0.59 40.88
N SER A 102 32.53 1.73 40.48
CA SER A 102 32.79 3.02 41.11
C SER A 102 32.48 2.97 42.60
N LYS A 103 31.27 2.54 42.97
CA LYS A 103 30.85 2.43 44.37
C LYS A 103 31.80 1.56 45.19
N VAL A 104 32.22 0.41 44.66
CA VAL A 104 33.19 -0.46 45.34
C VAL A 104 34.53 0.26 45.54
N CYS A 105 35.04 0.96 44.53
CA CYS A 105 36.31 1.67 44.68
C CYS A 105 36.20 2.85 45.66
N ASP A 106 35.05 3.52 45.72
CA ASP A 106 34.81 4.63 46.64
C ASP A 106 34.71 4.13 48.10
N LEU A 107 34.03 3.01 48.34
CA LEU A 107 34.02 2.34 49.65
C LEU A 107 35.43 1.96 50.12
N LEU A 108 36.25 1.36 49.25
CA LEU A 108 37.64 1.01 49.58
C LEU A 108 38.48 2.25 49.94
N LYS A 109 38.25 3.38 49.26
CA LYS A 109 38.93 4.65 49.59
C LYS A 109 38.50 5.19 50.94
N ASP A 110 37.20 5.11 51.25
CA ASP A 110 36.65 5.56 52.53
C ASP A 110 37.21 4.71 53.68
N ASP A 111 37.27 3.38 53.52
CA ASP A 111 37.91 2.48 54.48
C ASP A 111 39.38 2.83 54.69
N TYR A 112 40.13 3.06 53.61
CA TYR A 112 41.53 3.47 53.71
C TYR A 112 41.70 4.82 54.41
N SER A 113 40.83 5.80 54.12
CA SER A 113 40.83 7.09 54.80
C SER A 113 40.58 6.93 56.31
N LYS A 114 39.57 6.14 56.67
CA LYS A 114 39.12 5.94 58.05
C LYS A 114 40.12 5.14 58.89
N TYR A 115 40.68 4.07 58.36
CA TYR A 115 41.50 3.12 59.13
C TYR A 115 43.01 3.31 58.96
N CYS A 116 43.46 3.88 57.83
CA CYS A 116 44.90 4.03 57.53
C CYS A 116 45.40 5.48 57.55
N LYS A 117 44.53 6.48 57.41
CA LYS A 117 44.89 7.92 57.43
C LYS A 117 44.37 8.70 58.63
N SER A 118 43.30 8.24 59.30
CA SER A 118 42.75 8.94 60.46
C SER A 118 43.72 8.93 61.64
N HIS A 119 44.08 10.11 62.13
CA HIS A 119 44.90 10.27 63.35
C HIS A 119 44.18 9.81 64.63
N ASN A 120 42.84 9.72 64.60
CA ASN A 120 42.00 9.45 65.77
C ASN A 120 41.62 7.96 65.93
N PHE A 121 41.99 7.09 64.97
CA PHE A 121 41.58 5.68 64.96
C PHE A 121 42.72 4.77 64.47
N LYS A 122 43.87 4.80 65.16
CA LYS A 122 44.89 3.76 64.99
C LYS A 122 44.47 2.53 65.78
N SER A 123 43.56 1.74 65.20
CA SER A 123 43.22 0.43 65.76
C SER A 123 44.45 -0.47 65.73
N PRO A 124 44.83 -1.15 66.84
CA PRO A 124 45.96 -2.08 66.86
C PRO A 124 45.85 -3.23 65.86
N ALA A 125 44.64 -3.49 65.35
CA ALA A 125 44.33 -4.52 64.37
C ALA A 125 44.66 -4.15 62.91
N PHE A 126 44.88 -2.87 62.60
CA PHE A 126 45.30 -2.42 61.26
C PHE A 126 46.79 -2.09 61.29
N ASP A 127 47.61 -3.11 61.08
CA ASP A 127 49.04 -2.94 60.94
C ASP A 127 49.41 -2.27 59.59
N LYS A 128 50.69 -1.92 59.47
CA LYS A 128 51.24 -1.24 58.28
C LYS A 128 51.12 -2.11 57.01
N GLU A 129 51.02 -3.43 57.14
CA GLU A 129 50.91 -4.37 56.02
C GLU A 129 49.49 -4.48 55.47
N LEU A 130 48.48 -4.48 56.35
CA LEU A 130 47.06 -4.38 55.99
C LEU A 130 46.77 -3.09 55.22
N CYS A 131 47.31 -1.96 55.67
CA CYS A 131 47.17 -0.69 54.96
C CYS A 131 47.85 -0.66 53.58
N LYS A 132 49.00 -1.35 53.42
CA LYS A 132 49.63 -1.54 52.10
C LYS A 132 48.76 -2.41 51.19
N THR A 133 48.23 -3.51 51.72
CA THR A 133 47.37 -4.44 50.98
C THR A 133 46.08 -3.76 50.51
N LEU A 134 45.46 -2.95 51.38
CA LEU A 134 44.27 -2.16 51.03
C LEU A 134 44.57 -1.13 49.93
N LEU A 135 45.72 -0.46 50.00
CA LEU A 135 46.15 0.49 48.97
C LEU A 135 46.35 -0.20 47.60
N GLU A 136 46.94 -1.39 47.56
CA GLU A 136 47.07 -2.16 46.32
C GLU A 136 45.71 -2.58 45.77
N ARG A 137 44.77 -3.02 46.62
CA ARG A 137 43.38 -3.30 46.21
C ARG A 137 42.67 -2.08 45.64
N ILE A 138 42.90 -0.89 46.19
CA ILE A 138 42.37 0.37 45.63
C ILE A 138 42.95 0.64 44.25
N LYS A 139 44.27 0.52 44.08
CA LYS A 139 44.94 0.70 42.78
C LYS A 139 44.37 -0.26 41.73
N GLU A 140 44.22 -1.53 42.09
CA GLU A 140 43.64 -2.53 41.22
C GLU A 140 42.18 -2.21 40.87
N CYS A 141 41.37 -1.80 41.86
CA CYS A 141 39.99 -1.39 41.63
C CYS A 141 39.90 -0.21 40.65
N LEU A 142 40.74 0.81 40.83
CA LEU A 142 40.78 1.98 39.94
C LEU A 142 41.23 1.63 38.53
N LYS A 143 42.19 0.70 38.38
CA LYS A 143 42.61 0.18 37.08
C LYS A 143 41.46 -0.54 36.37
N GLN A 144 40.73 -1.40 37.08
CA GLN A 144 39.55 -2.09 36.55
C GLN A 144 38.43 -1.09 36.19
N LYS A 145 38.16 -0.10 37.05
CA LYS A 145 37.20 0.99 36.76
C LYS A 145 37.58 1.76 35.49
N SER A 146 38.86 2.10 35.33
CA SER A 146 39.36 2.78 34.13
C SER A 146 39.21 1.92 32.88
N SER A 147 39.47 0.61 32.96
CA SER A 147 39.25 -0.31 31.84
C SER A 147 37.79 -0.35 31.40
N ILE A 148 36.84 -0.47 32.34
CA ILE A 148 35.40 -0.46 32.05
C ILE A 148 34.98 0.92 31.51
N GLY A 149 35.51 2.02 32.06
CA GLY A 149 35.25 3.37 31.55
C GLY A 149 35.72 3.58 30.11
N ASN A 150 36.85 2.98 29.73
CA ASN A 150 37.33 3.00 28.35
C ASN A 150 36.43 2.18 27.41
N GLU A 151 35.94 1.02 27.86
CA GLU A 151 34.97 0.20 27.15
C GLU A 151 33.65 0.96 26.94
N LEU A 152 33.14 1.60 28.00
CA LEU A 152 31.96 2.46 27.93
C LEU A 152 32.15 3.59 26.93
N GLY A 153 33.27 4.32 27.02
CA GLY A 153 33.57 5.42 26.10
C GLY A 153 33.67 4.99 24.63
N LYS A 154 34.15 3.78 24.34
CA LYS A 154 34.14 3.21 22.99
C LYS A 154 32.71 2.90 22.53
N LYS A 155 31.92 2.24 23.37
CA LYS A 155 30.54 1.85 23.07
C LYS A 155 29.61 3.05 22.91
N THR A 156 29.73 4.07 23.77
CA THR A 156 29.02 5.35 23.60
C THR A 156 29.33 5.99 22.26
N LYS A 157 30.60 6.01 21.81
CA LYS A 157 30.95 6.53 20.48
C LYS A 157 30.28 5.73 19.36
N GLU A 158 30.33 4.41 19.43
CA GLU A 158 29.67 3.51 18.47
C GLU A 158 28.16 3.79 18.40
N CYS A 159 27.47 3.86 19.53
CA CYS A 159 26.02 4.14 19.57
C CYS A 159 25.69 5.55 19.05
N THR A 160 26.55 6.55 19.30
CA THR A 160 26.36 7.90 18.73
C THR A 160 26.52 7.94 17.22
N GLU A 161 27.43 7.13 16.65
CA GLU A 161 27.57 7.01 15.20
C GLU A 161 26.36 6.30 14.57
N LEU A 162 25.85 5.24 15.20
CA LEU A 162 24.60 4.58 14.80
C LEU A 162 23.40 5.54 14.86
N GLN A 163 23.30 6.35 15.91
CA GLN A 163 22.26 7.38 16.01
C GLN A 163 22.32 8.37 14.83
N ARG A 164 23.52 8.84 14.47
CA ARG A 164 23.69 9.71 13.28
C ARG A 164 23.28 9.03 11.98
N LYS A 165 23.54 7.72 11.84
CA LYS A 165 23.08 6.94 10.68
C LYS A 165 21.56 6.84 10.63
N VAL A 166 20.90 6.59 11.77
CA VAL A 166 19.44 6.59 11.89
C VAL A 166 18.88 7.96 11.51
N ASP A 167 19.41 9.04 12.07
CA ASP A 167 18.95 10.41 11.76
C ASP A 167 19.07 10.74 10.26
N LYS A 168 20.18 10.32 9.62
CA LYS A 168 20.39 10.47 8.17
C LYS A 168 19.38 9.66 7.37
N ARG A 169 19.12 8.40 7.73
CA ARG A 169 18.12 7.53 7.05
C ARG A 169 16.70 8.09 7.23
N THR A 170 16.34 8.57 8.42
CA THR A 170 15.06 9.24 8.69
C THR A 170 14.88 10.48 7.81
N SER A 171 15.94 11.29 7.64
CA SER A 171 15.90 12.45 6.75
C SER A 171 15.66 12.06 5.29
N LEU A 172 16.29 11.00 4.80
CA LEU A 172 16.09 10.47 3.45
C LEU A 172 14.67 9.93 3.26
N TYR A 173 14.17 9.16 4.22
CA TYR A 173 12.79 8.66 4.24
C TYR A 173 11.78 9.80 4.13
N ASN A 174 11.90 10.82 4.99
CA ASN A 174 11.00 11.97 4.98
C ASN A 174 11.05 12.77 3.67
N LYS A 175 12.23 12.85 3.01
CA LYS A 175 12.35 13.49 1.69
C LYS A 175 11.63 12.68 0.61
N MET A 176 11.74 11.36 0.64
CA MET A 176 11.04 10.49 -0.31
C MET A 176 9.53 10.49 -0.06
N ASP A 177 9.09 10.46 1.19
CA ASP A 177 7.67 10.55 1.55
C ASP A 177 7.01 11.83 1.00
N LYS A 178 7.72 12.97 1.11
CA LYS A 178 7.29 14.23 0.49
C LYS A 178 7.22 14.17 -1.03
N LYS A 179 8.21 13.54 -1.69
CA LYS A 179 8.19 13.35 -3.15
C LYS A 179 6.99 12.50 -3.57
N CYS A 180 6.75 11.37 -2.89
CA CYS A 180 5.61 10.51 -3.20
C CYS A 180 4.28 11.23 -2.97
N SER A 181 4.15 12.01 -1.89
CA SER A 181 2.95 12.80 -1.61
C SER A 181 2.71 13.91 -2.65
N THR A 182 3.75 14.43 -3.31
CA THR A 182 3.60 15.37 -4.43
C THR A 182 3.09 14.65 -5.69
N ILE A 183 3.69 13.51 -6.04
CA ILE A 183 3.25 12.69 -7.18
C ILE A 183 1.80 12.22 -6.97
N GLU A 184 1.44 11.85 -5.74
CA GLU A 184 0.08 11.46 -5.36
C GLU A 184 -0.94 12.58 -5.60
N ARG A 185 -0.59 13.82 -5.22
CA ARG A 185 -1.43 15.00 -5.48
C ARG A 185 -1.54 15.30 -6.98
N GLU A 186 -0.47 15.14 -7.74
CA GLU A 186 -0.49 15.29 -9.20
C GLU A 186 -1.36 14.21 -9.86
N LEU A 187 -1.28 12.96 -9.39
CA LEU A 187 -2.14 11.86 -9.83
C LEU A 187 -3.61 12.13 -9.57
N PHE A 188 -3.93 12.63 -8.39
CA PHE A 188 -5.30 13.03 -8.08
C PHE A 188 -5.79 14.12 -9.03
N LYS A 189 -5.00 15.18 -9.26
CA LYS A 189 -5.37 16.25 -10.20
C LYS A 189 -5.57 15.71 -11.62
N HIS A 190 -4.64 14.90 -12.11
CA HIS A 190 -4.74 14.29 -13.43
C HIS A 190 -6.00 13.43 -13.57
N ARG A 191 -6.25 12.52 -12.61
CA ARG A 191 -7.45 11.65 -12.60
C ARG A 191 -8.76 12.42 -12.42
N SER A 192 -8.74 13.56 -11.73
CA SER A 192 -9.92 14.42 -11.61
C SER A 192 -10.25 15.19 -12.89
N GLN A 193 -9.28 15.36 -13.79
CA GLN A 193 -9.43 16.08 -15.07
C GLN A 193 -9.66 15.14 -16.24
N THR A 194 -9.08 13.94 -16.23
CA THR A 194 -9.38 12.90 -17.20
C THR A 194 -10.66 12.17 -16.78
N SER A 195 -11.71 12.25 -17.61
CA SER A 195 -12.82 11.30 -17.51
C SER A 195 -12.24 9.89 -17.50
N ILE A 196 -12.70 9.08 -16.54
CA ILE A 196 -12.24 7.71 -16.32
C ILE A 196 -12.52 6.91 -17.60
N ARG A 197 -11.52 6.85 -18.51
CA ARG A 197 -11.54 6.00 -19.70
C ARG A 197 -11.15 4.59 -19.28
N VAL A 198 -12.12 3.88 -18.72
CA VAL A 198 -11.98 2.45 -18.42
C VAL A 198 -12.23 1.69 -19.73
N VAL A 199 -11.16 1.15 -20.32
CA VAL A 199 -11.14 0.10 -21.35
C VAL A 199 -11.80 0.48 -22.69
N THR A 200 -10.98 0.62 -23.73
CA THR A 200 -11.32 1.08 -25.09
C THR A 200 -11.97 0.02 -26.00
N GLN A 201 -12.33 -1.16 -25.48
CA GLN A 201 -12.96 -2.23 -26.25
C GLN A 201 -14.42 -2.45 -25.85
N GLU A 202 -15.23 -1.38 -25.90
CA GLU A 202 -16.67 -1.46 -25.63
C GLU A 202 -17.42 -2.18 -26.76
N ASP A 203 -16.87 -2.23 -27.98
CA ASP A 203 -17.55 -2.77 -29.16
C ASP A 203 -17.97 -4.25 -29.02
N VAL A 204 -17.14 -5.11 -28.45
CA VAL A 204 -17.49 -6.54 -28.21
C VAL A 204 -18.46 -6.67 -27.03
N MET A 205 -18.38 -5.76 -26.07
CA MET A 205 -19.26 -5.65 -24.92
C MET A 205 -20.58 -4.92 -25.23
N GLU A 206 -20.83 -4.49 -26.46
CA GLU A 206 -22.11 -3.90 -26.88
C GLU A 206 -22.82 -4.71 -27.96
N LYS A 207 -22.12 -5.63 -28.62
CA LYS A 207 -22.72 -6.55 -29.58
C LYS A 207 -23.82 -7.42 -28.93
N PRO A 208 -24.96 -7.63 -29.63
CA PRO A 208 -25.96 -8.57 -29.19
C PRO A 208 -25.39 -9.99 -29.21
N VAL A 209 -25.69 -10.79 -28.18
CA VAL A 209 -25.17 -12.16 -27.99
C VAL A 209 -25.43 -13.05 -29.22
N SER A 210 -26.50 -12.75 -29.96
CA SER A 210 -26.87 -13.44 -31.19
C SER A 210 -25.89 -13.25 -32.36
N ALA A 211 -25.10 -12.18 -32.36
CA ALA A 211 -24.16 -11.79 -33.42
C ALA A 211 -22.68 -12.00 -33.06
N LEU A 212 -22.40 -12.66 -31.92
CA LEU A 212 -21.01 -12.99 -31.53
C LEU A 212 -20.45 -14.09 -32.44
N SER A 213 -19.30 -13.80 -33.05
CA SER A 213 -18.49 -14.76 -33.79
C SER A 213 -17.45 -15.45 -32.89
N GLU A 214 -16.82 -16.53 -33.38
CA GLU A 214 -15.76 -17.23 -32.64
C GLU A 214 -14.54 -16.34 -32.36
N ALA A 215 -14.24 -15.40 -33.27
CA ALA A 215 -13.22 -14.37 -33.06
C ALA A 215 -13.63 -13.35 -31.96
N ASP A 216 -14.92 -13.07 -31.81
CA ASP A 216 -15.43 -12.23 -30.71
C ASP A 216 -15.29 -12.94 -29.35
N VAL A 217 -15.41 -14.28 -29.31
CA VAL A 217 -15.20 -15.08 -28.09
C VAL A 217 -13.73 -15.04 -27.64
N GLN A 218 -12.79 -15.17 -28.58
CA GLN A 218 -11.35 -15.01 -28.29
C GLN A 218 -11.03 -13.59 -27.78
N SER A 219 -11.59 -12.58 -28.45
CA SER A 219 -11.45 -11.18 -28.01
C SER A 219 -12.04 -10.95 -26.61
N LEU A 220 -13.18 -11.58 -26.29
CA LEU A 220 -13.80 -11.51 -24.97
C LEU A 220 -12.93 -12.16 -23.88
N MET A 221 -12.26 -13.28 -24.19
CA MET A 221 -11.31 -13.91 -23.26
C MET A 221 -10.08 -13.02 -23.00
N GLU A 222 -9.56 -12.35 -24.02
CA GLU A 222 -8.47 -11.37 -23.86
C GLU A 222 -8.89 -10.20 -22.97
N VAL A 223 -10.08 -9.64 -23.20
CA VAL A 223 -10.67 -8.59 -22.35
C VAL A 223 -10.81 -9.06 -20.90
N ILE A 224 -11.27 -10.29 -20.66
CA ILE A 224 -11.36 -10.86 -19.31
C ILE A 224 -9.98 -10.97 -18.66
N GLN A 225 -8.97 -11.47 -19.37
CA GLN A 225 -7.61 -11.57 -18.81
C GLN A 225 -7.02 -10.19 -18.49
N GLU A 226 -7.19 -9.21 -19.38
CA GLU A 226 -6.69 -7.86 -19.20
C GLU A 226 -7.41 -7.13 -18.06
N THR A 227 -8.73 -7.27 -17.96
CA THR A 227 -9.52 -6.71 -16.84
C THR A 227 -9.20 -7.38 -15.51
N ARG A 228 -8.92 -8.69 -15.46
CA ARG A 228 -8.44 -9.36 -14.24
C ARG A 228 -7.10 -8.81 -13.78
N ARG A 229 -6.13 -8.66 -14.69
CA ARG A 229 -4.81 -8.08 -14.37
C ARG A 229 -4.96 -6.64 -13.88
N SER A 230 -5.77 -5.85 -14.57
CA SER A 230 -6.04 -4.45 -14.18
C SER A 230 -6.73 -4.34 -12.83
N LEU A 231 -7.69 -5.22 -12.54
CA LEU A 231 -8.36 -5.28 -11.24
C LEU A 231 -7.40 -5.67 -10.12
N GLN A 232 -6.54 -6.66 -10.33
CA GLN A 232 -5.54 -7.08 -9.35
C GLN A 232 -4.62 -5.91 -8.97
N VAL A 233 -4.07 -5.24 -9.98
CA VAL A 233 -3.20 -4.08 -9.80
C VAL A 233 -3.95 -2.94 -9.09
N CYS A 234 -5.22 -2.71 -9.44
CA CYS A 234 -6.06 -1.71 -8.77
C CYS A 234 -6.23 -2.01 -7.27
N LEU A 235 -6.46 -3.28 -6.91
CA LEU A 235 -6.62 -3.72 -5.53
C LEU A 235 -5.32 -3.63 -4.72
N GLU A 236 -4.17 -3.93 -5.33
CA GLU A 236 -2.85 -3.75 -4.71
C GLU A 236 -2.60 -2.26 -4.38
N GLU A 237 -2.81 -1.37 -5.35
CA GLU A 237 -2.70 0.09 -5.15
C GLU A 237 -3.68 0.58 -4.07
N LEU A 238 -4.89 0.00 -4.00
CA LEU A 238 -5.88 0.34 -2.99
C LEU A 238 -5.42 0.00 -1.58
N ASN A 239 -4.84 -1.19 -1.42
CA ASN A 239 -4.37 -1.68 -0.13
C ASN A 239 -3.21 -0.81 0.38
N GLU A 240 -2.28 -0.46 -0.50
CA GLU A 240 -1.16 0.44 -0.17
C GLU A 240 -1.63 1.86 0.21
N LEU A 241 -2.62 2.41 -0.50
CA LEU A 241 -3.24 3.69 -0.14
C LEU A 241 -3.92 3.61 1.23
N SER A 242 -4.60 2.51 1.53
CA SER A 242 -5.24 2.30 2.83
C SER A 242 -4.21 2.25 3.96
N GLN A 243 -3.08 1.55 3.75
CA GLN A 243 -2.00 1.46 4.73
C GLN A 243 -1.36 2.82 4.98
N ARG A 244 -1.14 3.62 3.92
CA ARG A 244 -0.65 4.99 4.05
C ARG A 244 -1.58 5.90 4.85
N LEU A 245 -2.90 5.73 4.71
CA LEU A 245 -3.87 6.50 5.50
C LEU A 245 -3.81 6.13 6.99
N VAL A 246 -3.60 4.86 7.30
CA VAL A 246 -3.34 4.40 8.68
C VAL A 246 -2.06 5.05 9.21
N GLU A 247 -0.95 4.95 8.48
CA GLU A 247 0.33 5.54 8.90
C GLU A 247 0.25 7.07 9.09
N LYS A 248 -0.44 7.79 8.21
CA LYS A 248 -0.66 9.24 8.37
C LYS A 248 -1.52 9.54 9.59
N THR A 249 -2.52 8.71 9.87
CA THR A 249 -3.36 8.84 11.06
C THR A 249 -2.55 8.60 12.34
N ASP A 250 -1.67 7.59 12.37
CA ASP A 250 -0.77 7.33 13.49
C ASP A 250 0.23 8.48 13.71
N LYS A 251 0.80 9.04 12.62
CA LYS A 251 1.65 10.24 12.69
C LYS A 251 0.88 11.43 13.28
N MET A 252 -0.38 11.64 12.91
CA MET A 252 -1.22 12.70 13.49
C MET A 252 -1.47 12.50 14.99
N TYR A 253 -1.72 11.26 15.43
CA TYR A 253 -1.85 10.94 16.85
C TYR A 253 -0.55 11.24 17.61
N GLY A 254 0.61 10.81 17.09
CA GLY A 254 1.90 11.09 17.72
C GLY A 254 2.24 12.59 17.81
N ILE A 255 1.91 13.38 16.77
CA ILE A 255 2.07 14.85 16.83
C ILE A 255 1.11 15.47 17.86
N SER A 256 -0.12 14.98 17.94
CA SER A 256 -1.11 15.44 18.92
C SER A 256 -0.66 15.18 20.35
N GLU A 257 -0.06 14.02 20.61
CA GLU A 257 0.54 13.67 21.89
C GLU A 257 1.71 14.61 22.23
N GLN A 258 2.62 14.85 21.28
CA GLN A 258 3.73 15.80 21.47
C GLN A 258 3.27 17.24 21.73
N ILE A 259 2.15 17.68 21.15
CA ILE A 259 1.53 18.97 21.44
C ILE A 259 1.03 18.99 22.89
N THR A 260 0.36 17.92 23.31
CA THR A 260 -0.18 17.77 24.68
C THR A 260 0.94 17.80 25.71
N ASP A 261 2.02 17.07 25.48
CA ASP A 261 3.21 17.09 26.35
C ASP A 261 3.88 18.47 26.38
N ALA A 262 4.00 19.12 25.23
CA ALA A 262 4.57 20.46 25.14
C ALA A 262 3.71 21.51 25.87
N LEU A 263 2.39 21.36 25.85
CA LEU A 263 1.45 22.18 26.61
C LEU A 263 1.58 21.93 28.11
N GLY A 264 1.64 20.67 28.55
CA GLY A 264 1.88 20.31 29.96
C GLY A 264 3.21 20.86 30.50
N GLY A 265 4.28 20.78 29.70
CA GLY A 265 5.59 21.38 30.03
C GLY A 265 5.59 22.92 30.02
N ALA A 266 4.75 23.55 29.21
CA ALA A 266 4.61 25.01 29.17
C ALA A 266 3.85 25.57 30.38
N ILE A 267 2.93 24.78 30.95
CA ILE A 267 2.17 25.12 32.16
C ILE A 267 3.08 25.05 33.41
N SER A 268 4.01 24.10 33.46
CA SER A 268 4.90 23.87 34.61
C SER A 268 6.16 24.75 34.67
N THR A 269 6.48 25.54 33.63
CA THR A 269 7.77 26.27 33.55
C THR A 269 7.65 27.81 33.58
N LYS A 270 8.58 28.47 34.31
CA LYS A 270 8.66 29.95 34.40
C LYS A 270 8.94 30.62 33.04
N THR A 271 8.46 31.86 32.90
CA THR A 271 8.29 32.72 31.69
C THR A 271 9.30 32.60 30.54
N LYS A 272 10.60 32.41 30.77
CA LYS A 272 11.61 32.28 29.68
C LYS A 272 11.52 30.97 28.89
N LYS A 273 11.13 29.84 29.50
CA LYS A 273 10.95 28.56 28.76
C LYS A 273 9.61 28.50 28.01
N LYS A 274 8.62 29.29 28.45
CA LYS A 274 7.28 29.37 27.86
C LYS A 274 7.29 29.77 26.38
N ASN A 275 8.16 30.71 25.98
CA ASN A 275 8.32 31.12 24.58
C ASN A 275 8.93 30.03 23.68
N LYS A 276 9.81 29.17 24.23
CA LYS A 276 10.38 28.03 23.49
C LYS A 276 9.32 26.96 23.26
N HIS A 277 8.51 26.64 24.28
CA HIS A 277 7.39 25.70 24.14
C HIS A 277 6.33 26.22 23.16
N LYS A 278 6.00 27.51 23.19
CA LYS A 278 5.06 28.13 22.24
C LYS A 278 5.53 28.04 20.79
N LYS A 279 6.81 28.30 20.50
CA LYS A 279 7.36 28.11 19.14
C LYS A 279 7.31 26.65 18.69
N LYS A 280 7.57 25.70 19.60
CA LYS A 280 7.49 24.26 19.33
C LYS A 280 6.05 23.83 19.02
N ILE A 281 5.08 24.26 19.83
CA ILE A 281 3.65 23.99 19.63
C ILE A 281 3.18 24.54 18.27
N ASN A 282 3.49 25.81 17.96
CA ASN A 282 3.11 26.40 16.67
C ASN A 282 3.72 25.67 15.46
N GLY A 283 4.91 25.07 15.62
CA GLY A 283 5.52 24.22 14.59
C GLY A 283 4.76 22.92 14.40
N LEU A 284 4.49 22.22 15.50
CA LEU A 284 3.73 20.97 15.50
C LEU A 284 2.29 21.15 14.98
N GLU A 285 1.63 22.26 15.31
CA GLU A 285 0.30 22.60 14.77
C GLU A 285 0.31 22.82 13.25
N LYS A 286 1.37 23.42 12.71
CA LYS A 286 1.53 23.57 11.25
C LYS A 286 1.75 22.22 10.59
N ASP A 287 2.58 21.37 11.18
CA ASP A 287 2.83 20.02 10.68
C ASP A 287 1.55 19.17 10.72
N LEU A 288 0.74 19.29 11.79
CA LEU A 288 -0.54 18.61 11.93
C LEU A 288 -1.57 19.09 10.89
N LYS A 289 -1.64 20.40 10.61
CA LYS A 289 -2.48 20.94 9.53
C LYS A 289 -2.06 20.41 8.16
N GLY A 290 -0.75 20.38 7.88
CA GLY A 290 -0.22 19.84 6.63
C GLY A 290 -0.56 18.35 6.45
N LEU A 291 -0.38 17.55 7.52
CA LEU A 291 -0.73 16.13 7.53
C LEU A 291 -2.24 15.90 7.33
N ASP A 292 -3.09 16.74 7.92
CA ASP A 292 -4.54 16.64 7.76
C ASP A 292 -4.97 16.95 6.31
N GLU A 293 -4.38 17.96 5.67
CA GLU A 293 -4.58 18.24 4.24
C GLU A 293 -4.14 17.06 3.35
N GLU A 294 -2.97 16.49 3.64
CA GLU A 294 -2.45 15.32 2.92
C GLU A 294 -3.35 14.08 3.12
N LYS A 295 -3.84 13.84 4.34
CA LYS A 295 -4.76 12.75 4.66
C LYS A 295 -6.06 12.89 3.88
N ARG A 296 -6.65 14.09 3.83
CA ARG A 296 -7.86 14.35 3.03
C ARG A 296 -7.62 14.12 1.54
N GLY A 297 -6.44 14.50 1.02
CA GLY A 297 -6.04 14.24 -0.36
C GLY A 297 -5.96 12.74 -0.67
N ALA A 298 -5.26 11.98 0.18
CA ALA A 298 -5.12 10.53 0.07
C ALA A 298 -6.47 9.81 0.19
N MET A 299 -7.36 10.25 1.09
CA MET A 299 -8.70 9.68 1.25
C MET A 299 -9.56 9.87 -0.01
N LYS A 300 -9.48 11.04 -0.66
CA LYS A 300 -10.17 11.27 -1.94
C LYS A 300 -9.60 10.40 -3.06
N LEU A 301 -8.28 10.20 -3.09
CA LEU A 301 -7.63 9.32 -4.06
C LEU A 301 -8.04 7.86 -3.84
N GLN A 302 -8.08 7.41 -2.58
CA GLN A 302 -8.58 6.09 -2.22
C GLN A 302 -10.01 5.90 -2.75
N PHE A 303 -10.92 6.83 -2.46
CA PHE A 303 -12.30 6.74 -2.94
C PHE A 303 -12.40 6.70 -4.48
N SER A 304 -11.58 7.48 -5.17
CA SER A 304 -11.50 7.44 -6.64
C SER A 304 -11.03 6.07 -7.14
N LYS A 305 -10.03 5.48 -6.49
CA LYS A 305 -9.53 4.14 -6.85
C LYS A 305 -10.51 3.03 -6.49
N GLU A 306 -11.22 3.13 -5.36
CA GLU A 306 -12.30 2.19 -5.02
C GLU A 306 -13.37 2.15 -6.11
N ASN A 307 -13.75 3.31 -6.63
CA ASN A 307 -14.71 3.39 -7.74
C ASN A 307 -14.13 2.80 -9.04
N GLU A 308 -12.85 3.01 -9.34
CA GLU A 308 -12.18 2.39 -10.48
C GLU A 308 -12.17 0.87 -10.35
N CYS A 309 -11.77 0.32 -9.19
CA CYS A 309 -11.75 -1.12 -8.95
C CYS A 309 -13.17 -1.71 -9.01
N ARG A 310 -14.18 -1.01 -8.47
CA ARG A 310 -15.60 -1.43 -8.58
C ARG A 310 -16.09 -1.47 -10.03
N ASN A 311 -15.71 -0.49 -10.84
CA ASN A 311 -16.04 -0.46 -12.27
C ASN A 311 -15.33 -1.57 -13.05
N LEU A 312 -14.06 -1.84 -12.74
CA LEU A 312 -13.34 -2.98 -13.33
C LEU A 312 -13.97 -4.30 -12.92
N GLN A 313 -14.40 -4.43 -11.66
CA GLN A 313 -15.08 -5.61 -11.16
C GLN A 313 -16.45 -5.83 -11.81
N SER A 314 -17.23 -4.76 -12.05
CA SER A 314 -18.51 -4.87 -12.76
C SER A 314 -18.31 -5.24 -14.23
N LYS A 315 -17.33 -4.63 -14.92
CA LYS A 315 -16.97 -4.98 -16.30
C LYS A 315 -16.49 -6.43 -16.41
N LEU A 316 -15.68 -6.90 -15.46
CA LEU A 316 -15.25 -8.29 -15.40
C LEU A 316 -16.44 -9.25 -15.29
N ARG A 317 -17.37 -8.99 -14.36
CA ARG A 317 -18.58 -9.81 -14.20
C ARG A 317 -19.41 -9.86 -15.48
N GLN A 318 -19.63 -8.70 -16.11
CA GLN A 318 -20.38 -8.61 -17.35
C GLN A 318 -19.70 -9.36 -18.50
N ALA A 319 -18.37 -9.30 -18.60
CA ALA A 319 -17.60 -10.03 -19.61
C ALA A 319 -17.65 -11.56 -19.34
N GLU A 320 -17.51 -11.99 -18.10
CA GLU A 320 -17.63 -13.40 -17.71
C GLU A 320 -19.04 -13.97 -17.96
N GLU A 321 -20.10 -13.20 -17.68
CA GLU A 321 -21.48 -13.58 -17.98
C GLU A 321 -21.70 -13.72 -19.50
N ARG A 322 -21.17 -12.78 -20.29
CA ARG A 322 -21.22 -12.87 -21.75
C ARG A 322 -20.47 -14.08 -22.30
N LEU A 323 -19.30 -14.40 -21.73
CA LEU A 323 -18.53 -15.57 -22.13
C LEU A 323 -19.36 -16.84 -21.89
N LYS A 324 -19.93 -16.98 -20.69
CA LYS A 324 -20.81 -18.11 -20.36
C LYS A 324 -22.00 -18.23 -21.31
N LEU A 325 -22.63 -17.12 -21.68
CA LEU A 325 -23.74 -17.11 -22.63
C LEU A 325 -23.28 -17.53 -24.04
N ALA A 326 -22.11 -17.09 -24.48
CA ALA A 326 -21.54 -17.48 -25.77
C ALA A 326 -21.14 -18.97 -25.81
N GLU A 327 -20.55 -19.49 -24.72
CA GLU A 327 -20.16 -20.91 -24.57
C GLU A 327 -21.37 -21.84 -24.42
N SER A 328 -22.45 -21.39 -23.79
CA SER A 328 -23.69 -22.18 -23.62
C SER A 328 -24.53 -22.29 -24.89
N ARG A 329 -24.13 -21.60 -25.96
CA ARG A 329 -24.84 -21.64 -27.24
C ARG A 329 -24.63 -23.03 -27.85
N PRO A 330 -25.70 -23.80 -28.15
CA PRO A 330 -25.52 -25.05 -28.85
C PRO A 330 -24.83 -24.76 -30.18
N THR A 331 -23.70 -25.41 -30.44
CA THR A 331 -23.13 -25.54 -31.78
C THR A 331 -24.21 -26.14 -32.66
N ILE A 332 -24.99 -25.28 -33.31
CA ILE A 332 -25.80 -25.69 -34.45
C ILE A 332 -24.76 -25.94 -35.54
N PRO A 333 -24.62 -27.18 -36.03
CA PRO A 333 -23.66 -27.46 -37.07
C PRO A 333 -24.01 -26.59 -38.28
N GLU A 334 -23.10 -25.68 -38.61
CA GLU A 334 -23.05 -25.03 -39.92
C GLU A 334 -22.64 -26.09 -40.94
N ASP A 335 -23.57 -26.94 -41.36
CA ASP A 335 -23.62 -27.37 -42.75
C ASP A 335 -24.97 -28.01 -43.10
N GLN A 336 -25.80 -27.27 -43.84
CA GLN A 336 -26.26 -27.61 -45.19
C GLN A 336 -27.46 -26.73 -45.57
N GLY A 337 -27.41 -26.23 -46.80
CA GLY A 337 -28.20 -25.10 -47.26
C GLY A 337 -29.72 -25.27 -47.26
N SER A 338 -30.39 -24.13 -47.46
CA SER A 338 -31.80 -24.00 -47.80
C SER A 338 -32.82 -24.23 -46.66
N ARG A 339 -32.92 -23.28 -45.74
CA ARG A 339 -34.23 -22.94 -45.13
C ARG A 339 -34.39 -21.43 -45.00
N ARG A 340 -34.87 -20.80 -46.09
CA ARG A 340 -35.71 -19.59 -46.03
C ARG A 340 -36.96 -19.94 -45.22
N GLY A 341 -36.84 -19.91 -43.90
CA GLY A 341 -37.84 -20.40 -42.96
C GLY A 341 -39.01 -19.43 -42.84
N CYS A 342 -40.17 -19.88 -43.32
CA CYS A 342 -41.57 -19.61 -42.96
C CYS A 342 -42.05 -18.21 -42.52
N PHE A 343 -41.27 -17.43 -41.77
CA PHE A 343 -41.67 -16.12 -41.27
C PHE A 343 -41.79 -15.08 -42.39
N ASP A 344 -40.84 -15.04 -43.34
CA ASP A 344 -40.95 -14.15 -44.50
C ASP A 344 -42.08 -14.52 -45.46
N ARG A 345 -42.41 -15.82 -45.52
CA ARG A 345 -43.57 -16.30 -46.29
C ARG A 345 -44.88 -15.95 -45.59
N PHE A 346 -44.92 -16.02 -44.26
CA PHE A 346 -46.07 -15.62 -43.47
C PHE A 346 -46.29 -14.10 -43.54
N THR A 347 -45.25 -13.27 -43.39
CA THR A 347 -45.35 -11.82 -43.50
C THR A 347 -45.68 -11.37 -44.92
N ALA A 348 -45.16 -12.05 -45.95
CA ALA A 348 -45.56 -11.82 -47.35
C ALA A 348 -47.00 -12.27 -47.63
N PHE A 349 -47.46 -13.37 -47.02
CA PHE A 349 -48.85 -13.83 -47.13
C PHE A 349 -49.81 -12.85 -46.45
N VAL A 350 -49.52 -12.43 -45.21
CA VAL A 350 -50.31 -11.45 -44.44
C VAL A 350 -50.34 -10.10 -45.17
N SER A 351 -49.22 -9.67 -45.73
CA SER A 351 -49.16 -8.42 -46.50
C SER A 351 -49.94 -8.50 -47.82
N ARG A 352 -49.96 -9.67 -48.48
CA ARG A 352 -50.77 -9.92 -49.68
C ARG A 352 -52.27 -10.04 -49.37
N THR A 353 -52.66 -10.67 -48.27
CA THR A 353 -54.08 -10.72 -47.84
C THR A 353 -54.55 -9.35 -47.37
N TYR A 354 -53.74 -8.60 -46.63
CA TYR A 354 -54.08 -7.24 -46.22
C TYR A 354 -54.21 -6.28 -47.42
N ARG A 355 -53.33 -6.38 -48.43
CA ARG A 355 -53.50 -5.63 -49.70
C ARG A 355 -54.75 -6.02 -50.48
N ARG A 356 -55.14 -7.31 -50.51
CA ARG A 356 -56.36 -7.78 -51.20
C ARG A 356 -57.65 -7.37 -50.48
N ILE A 357 -57.63 -7.32 -49.15
CA ILE A 357 -58.77 -6.87 -48.33
C ILE A 357 -58.93 -5.35 -48.47
N THR A 358 -57.83 -4.59 -48.35
CA THR A 358 -57.86 -3.14 -48.49
C THR A 358 -58.20 -2.71 -49.93
N SER A 359 -57.76 -3.42 -50.97
CA SER A 359 -58.16 -3.10 -52.35
C SER A 359 -59.64 -3.39 -52.64
N ARG A 360 -60.22 -4.46 -52.06
CA ARG A 360 -61.65 -4.78 -52.16
C ARG A 360 -62.55 -3.82 -51.36
N LEU A 361 -62.06 -3.28 -50.25
CA LEU A 361 -62.75 -2.23 -49.50
C LEU A 361 -62.64 -0.87 -50.19
N ARG A 362 -61.48 -0.55 -50.80
CA ARG A 362 -61.30 0.71 -51.54
C ARG A 362 -62.22 0.79 -52.76
N THR A 363 -62.39 -0.30 -53.53
CA THR A 363 -63.30 -0.31 -54.69
C THR A 363 -64.78 -0.26 -54.32
N ARG A 364 -65.19 -0.70 -53.12
CA ARG A 364 -66.57 -0.51 -52.62
C ARG A 364 -66.85 0.90 -52.10
N VAL A 365 -65.84 1.59 -51.56
CA VAL A 365 -66.02 2.93 -50.97
C VAL A 365 -65.84 4.06 -52.01
N THR A 366 -64.97 3.91 -53.01
CA THR A 366 -64.79 4.94 -54.06
C THR A 366 -65.73 4.79 -55.25
N GLY A 367 -66.51 3.70 -55.33
CA GLY A 367 -67.52 3.48 -56.39
C GLY A 367 -68.80 4.32 -56.26
N ARG A 368 -69.00 5.06 -55.14
CA ARG A 368 -70.17 5.93 -54.93
C ARG A 368 -69.91 7.44 -55.05
N PHE A 369 -68.67 7.89 -55.23
CA PHE A 369 -68.34 9.32 -55.25
C PHE A 369 -67.59 9.81 -56.51
N SER A 370 -67.70 9.09 -57.62
CA SER A 370 -67.16 9.55 -58.92
C SER A 370 -68.27 9.70 -59.96
N ARG A 371 -69.19 10.63 -59.72
CA ARG A 371 -70.11 11.13 -60.75
C ARG A 371 -70.43 12.60 -60.45
N ASN A 372 -69.49 13.49 -60.74
CA ASN A 372 -69.72 14.87 -61.21
C ASN A 372 -68.42 15.69 -61.12
N SER A 373 -67.67 15.75 -62.22
CA SER A 373 -66.79 16.90 -62.51
C SER A 373 -66.21 16.82 -63.91
N ARG A 374 -67.05 16.84 -64.95
CA ARG A 374 -66.62 17.19 -66.32
C ARG A 374 -67.75 17.85 -67.10
N ARG A 375 -67.79 19.19 -67.13
CA ARG A 375 -68.21 19.95 -68.33
C ARG A 375 -67.90 21.45 -68.24
N ARG A 376 -67.46 22.00 -69.38
CA ARG A 376 -67.05 23.39 -69.75
C ARG A 376 -65.58 23.68 -69.41
N ARG A 377 -64.59 23.75 -70.31
CA ARG A 377 -64.44 24.01 -71.77
C ARG A 377 -64.78 25.44 -72.23
N SER A 378 -63.73 26.24 -72.42
CA SER A 378 -63.53 27.39 -73.34
C SER A 378 -62.07 27.85 -73.13
N GLN A 379 -61.07 27.70 -74.02
CA GLN A 379 -60.75 28.50 -75.23
C GLN A 379 -60.88 30.03 -74.96
N THR A 380 -59.96 30.94 -75.28
CA THR A 380 -58.75 31.01 -76.12
C THR A 380 -58.01 32.34 -75.86
N ARG A 381 -56.70 32.39 -76.16
CA ARG A 381 -55.84 33.50 -76.64
C ARG A 381 -56.20 34.97 -76.30
N PHE A 382 -55.28 35.66 -75.64
CA PHE A 382 -54.42 36.71 -76.23
C PHE A 382 -53.08 36.73 -75.47
#